data_AF-A0AA36HZG3-F1
#
_entry.id   AF-A0AA36HZG3-F1
#
_cell.length_a   1.000
_cell.length_b   1.000
_cell.length_c   1.000
_cell.angle_alpha   90.00
_cell.angle_beta   90.00
_cell.angle_gamma   90.00
#
_symmetry.space_group_name_H-M   'P 1'
#
loop_
_entity.id
_entity.type
_entity.pdbx_description
1 polymer ?
#
loop_
_entity_poly.entity_id
_entity_poly.type
_entity_poly.pdbx_seq_one_letter_code
_entity_poly.pdbx_strand_id
1 'polypeptide(L)'
;MAAVRRCGELNGWPLHTAGQDGALLAGALEANFPSVDIPKECGAPAPKITGGFDEWIKANPHMESQAYNEVKKCSCGKPCAVTMALCNACGASLQEVEVSKSPNLFVAFIYGVDKASFPLRISMRLETKDMMVFDDPLAITRAHVLAVPTNVYCPDIRSLFVDPARAVALLKKMEAAAWTGLQQGPLASEVWRRKALSPEGNAMHIDALRDHVVMAFNLPPSQYQLHLQYMLPPLLPSHLGVFRKGAHFMKMRHFPLAYVLQALEKLALLGESWPDAPQLTAQELVDKITPLGIDYGKAHDDDMMRLQKSNDLLANYDPADFTHAVKGDEVTDKHTRTKVEGVTAKDLDGKDKLVLQGYGRPYEGGKPGGVYYMYPRDPEPLPTLSTSSACCDAIFCGAAA
;
A
#
# COMPACT_ATOMS: atom_id res chain seq x y z
N MET A 1 -40.53 -3.83 14.77
CA MET A 1 -39.23 -4.34 15.28
C MET A 1 -39.01 -5.71 14.67
N ALA A 2 -38.27 -5.77 13.55
CA ALA A 2 -38.01 -7.00 12.83
C ALA A 2 -36.87 -7.76 13.51
N ALA A 3 -37.10 -9.04 13.80
CA ALA A 3 -36.13 -9.94 14.41
C ALA A 3 -34.92 -10.14 13.47
N VAL A 4 -33.74 -9.74 13.93
CA VAL A 4 -32.46 -10.09 13.30
C VAL A 4 -32.32 -11.60 13.37
N ARG A 5 -32.30 -12.26 12.20
CA ARG A 5 -31.99 -13.69 12.08
C ARG A 5 -30.62 -13.95 12.69
N ARG A 6 -30.54 -14.79 13.72
CA ARG A 6 -29.28 -15.35 14.21
C ARG A 6 -28.73 -16.29 13.14
N CYS A 7 -27.57 -15.95 12.57
CA CYS A 7 -26.79 -16.84 11.71
C CYS A 7 -26.47 -18.15 12.44
N GLY A 8 -26.61 -19.27 11.73
CA GLY A 8 -26.47 -20.61 12.28
C GLY A 8 -25.07 -20.89 12.83
N GLU A 9 -25.01 -21.62 13.93
CA GLU A 9 -23.79 -22.17 14.50
C GLU A 9 -23.36 -23.40 13.70
N LEU A 10 -22.11 -23.43 13.25
CA LEU A 10 -21.44 -24.67 12.84
C LEU A 10 -20.60 -25.11 14.03
N ASN A 11 -21.00 -26.20 14.69
CA ASN A 11 -20.32 -26.79 15.86
C ASN A 11 -20.16 -25.87 17.10
N GLY A 12 -21.03 -24.88 17.29
CA GLY A 12 -20.98 -23.96 18.45
C GLY A 12 -20.00 -22.78 18.33
N TRP A 13 -19.59 -22.41 17.12
CA TRP A 13 -18.64 -21.31 16.87
C TRP A 13 -19.31 -20.17 16.07
N PRO A 14 -19.28 -18.90 16.54
CA PRO A 14 -19.79 -17.78 15.77
C PRO A 14 -18.90 -17.50 14.54
N LEU A 15 -19.51 -17.54 13.35
CA LEU A 15 -18.87 -17.55 12.02
C LEU A 15 -18.23 -16.23 11.55
N HIS A 16 -18.28 -15.15 12.33
CA HIS A 16 -18.08 -13.79 11.80
C HIS A 16 -16.89 -13.01 12.35
N THR A 17 -15.99 -13.61 13.13
CA THR A 17 -14.81 -12.90 13.64
C THR A 17 -13.54 -13.67 13.34
N ALA A 18 -12.56 -13.01 12.71
CA ALA A 18 -11.16 -13.49 12.67
C ALA A 18 -10.53 -13.62 14.07
N GLY A 19 -11.27 -13.24 15.12
CA GLY A 19 -10.97 -13.48 16.53
C GLY A 19 -11.81 -14.65 17.07
N GLN A 20 -11.19 -15.77 17.44
CA GLN A 20 -11.77 -16.75 18.36
C GLN A 20 -11.35 -16.37 19.78
N ASP A 21 -12.24 -15.89 20.66
CA ASP A 21 -11.87 -15.53 22.05
C ASP A 21 -10.63 -14.59 22.18
N GLY A 22 -10.45 -13.71 21.20
CA GLY A 22 -9.29 -12.82 21.08
C GLY A 22 -8.06 -13.40 20.35
N ALA A 23 -8.14 -14.61 19.81
CA ALA A 23 -7.10 -15.29 19.02
C ALA A 23 -7.29 -15.12 17.51
N LEU A 24 -6.21 -14.87 16.77
CA LEU A 24 -6.20 -14.67 15.32
C LEU A 24 -5.93 -15.99 14.58
N LEU A 25 -6.59 -16.25 13.46
CA LEU A 25 -6.29 -17.41 12.62
C LEU A 25 -4.88 -17.32 12.01
N ALA A 26 -4.17 -18.45 11.92
CA ALA A 26 -2.83 -18.53 11.35
C ALA A 26 -2.52 -19.91 10.75
N GLY A 27 -1.45 -20.03 9.97
CA GLY A 27 -1.06 -21.28 9.33
C GLY A 27 -2.00 -21.63 8.17
N ALA A 28 -2.10 -20.70 7.23
CA ALA A 28 -2.91 -20.78 6.02
C ALA A 28 -2.54 -22.00 5.17
N LEU A 29 -3.57 -22.76 4.76
CA LEU A 29 -3.42 -23.91 3.88
C LEU A 29 -3.31 -23.47 2.41
N GLU A 30 -2.12 -23.58 1.82
CA GLU A 30 -1.85 -23.08 0.45
C GLU A 30 -2.89 -23.54 -0.59
N ALA A 31 -3.29 -24.81 -0.55
CA ALA A 31 -4.28 -25.38 -1.48
C ALA A 31 -5.65 -24.67 -1.44
N ASN A 32 -5.96 -23.97 -0.36
CA ASN A 32 -7.23 -23.29 -0.19
C ASN A 32 -7.20 -21.84 -0.68
N PHE A 33 -6.02 -21.25 -0.92
CA PHE A 33 -5.89 -19.83 -1.27
C PHE A 33 -5.41 -19.67 -2.72
N PRO A 34 -6.33 -19.57 -3.70
CA PRO A 34 -5.96 -19.34 -5.09
C PRO A 34 -5.24 -17.99 -5.23
N SER A 35 -4.19 -17.96 -6.05
CA SER A 35 -3.48 -16.74 -6.44
C SER A 35 -3.93 -16.28 -7.83
N VAL A 36 -3.66 -15.01 -8.13
CA VAL A 36 -3.78 -14.47 -9.49
C VAL A 36 -2.40 -14.05 -9.95
N ASP A 37 -1.95 -14.62 -11.06
CA ASP A 37 -0.64 -14.36 -11.63
C ASP A 37 -0.57 -12.98 -12.28
N ILE A 38 0.65 -12.47 -12.50
CA ILE A 38 0.89 -11.25 -13.29
C ILE A 38 0.25 -11.39 -14.68
N PRO A 39 -0.49 -10.38 -15.17
CA PRO A 39 -1.01 -10.39 -16.54
C PRO A 39 0.11 -10.54 -17.57
N LYS A 40 -0.09 -11.35 -18.61
CA LYS A 40 0.96 -11.71 -19.57
C LYS A 40 1.47 -10.54 -20.38
N GLU A 41 0.65 -9.52 -20.54
CA GLU A 41 0.93 -8.26 -21.23
C GLU A 41 1.75 -7.29 -20.40
N CYS A 42 1.92 -7.54 -19.09
CA CYS A 42 2.66 -6.67 -18.20
C CYS A 42 4.13 -7.08 -18.09
N GLY A 43 4.97 -6.06 -18.21
CA GLY A 43 6.37 -6.01 -17.87
C GLY A 43 7.32 -6.61 -18.90
N ALA A 44 8.59 -6.25 -18.74
CA ALA A 44 9.69 -6.77 -19.54
C ALA A 44 10.37 -7.95 -18.81
N PRO A 45 10.89 -8.94 -19.56
CA PRO A 45 11.59 -10.08 -18.97
C PRO A 45 13.00 -9.73 -18.49
N ALA A 46 13.57 -8.62 -18.97
CA ALA A 46 14.94 -8.21 -18.70
C ALA A 46 15.00 -6.75 -18.21
N PRO A 47 15.98 -6.41 -17.36
CA PRO A 47 16.21 -5.02 -16.94
C PRO A 47 16.75 -4.19 -18.10
N LYS A 48 16.52 -2.87 -18.07
CA LYS A 48 17.17 -1.91 -18.97
C LYS A 48 18.61 -1.64 -18.56
N ILE A 49 18.84 -1.57 -17.25
CA ILE A 49 20.13 -1.18 -16.66
C ILE A 49 20.69 -2.36 -15.89
N THR A 50 21.89 -2.78 -16.27
CA THR A 50 22.64 -3.87 -15.61
C THR A 50 23.82 -3.32 -14.82
N GLY A 51 24.26 -4.04 -13.79
CA GLY A 51 25.41 -3.64 -12.93
C GLY A 51 24.99 -3.23 -11.52
N GLY A 52 23.70 -3.10 -11.28
CA GLY A 52 23.13 -2.77 -9.99
C GLY A 52 23.01 -1.28 -9.72
N PHE A 53 22.29 -0.97 -8.65
CA PHE A 53 21.89 0.38 -8.28
C PHE A 53 23.08 1.33 -8.06
N ASP A 54 24.10 0.90 -7.30
CA ASP A 54 25.23 1.76 -6.95
C ASP A 54 26.11 2.08 -8.17
N GLU A 55 26.33 1.10 -9.06
CA GLU A 55 27.05 1.31 -10.32
C GLU A 55 26.28 2.25 -11.26
N TRP A 56 24.95 2.09 -11.33
CA TRP A 56 24.08 2.98 -12.09
C TRP A 56 24.17 4.43 -11.60
N ILE A 57 24.09 4.66 -10.28
CA ILE A 57 24.20 6.03 -9.72
C ILE A 57 25.61 6.60 -9.90
N LYS A 58 26.65 5.78 -9.74
CA LYS A 58 28.03 6.22 -10.02
C LYS A 58 28.21 6.70 -11.47
N ALA A 59 27.54 6.04 -12.42
CA ALA A 59 27.56 6.44 -13.83
C ALA A 59 26.65 7.65 -14.13
N ASN A 60 25.68 7.95 -13.28
CA ASN A 60 24.67 9.00 -13.47
C ASN A 60 24.52 9.85 -12.19
N PRO A 61 25.56 10.60 -11.77
CA PRO A 61 25.56 11.30 -10.48
C PRO A 61 24.47 12.37 -10.37
N HIS A 62 23.97 12.91 -11.49
CA HIS A 62 22.85 13.85 -11.50
C HIS A 62 21.52 13.24 -11.01
N MET A 63 21.41 11.90 -10.97
CA MET A 63 20.25 11.17 -10.44
C MET A 63 20.19 11.12 -8.90
N GLU A 64 21.28 11.48 -8.21
CA GLU A 64 21.44 11.24 -6.77
C GLU A 64 20.32 11.84 -5.91
N SER A 65 19.78 12.99 -6.32
CA SER A 65 18.70 13.70 -5.61
C SER A 65 17.36 12.94 -5.59
N GLN A 66 17.15 12.00 -6.50
CA GLN A 66 15.93 11.18 -6.60
C GLN A 66 16.18 9.71 -6.24
N ALA A 67 17.45 9.28 -6.32
CA ALA A 67 17.87 7.89 -6.16
C ALA A 67 17.79 7.36 -4.73
N TYR A 68 17.77 8.22 -3.72
CA TYR A 68 17.88 7.78 -2.33
C TYR A 68 16.72 8.28 -1.48
N ASN A 69 16.28 7.40 -0.57
CA ASN A 69 15.50 7.78 0.61
C ASN A 69 16.47 8.21 1.70
N GLU A 70 16.05 9.18 2.52
CA GLU A 70 16.73 9.51 3.76
C GLU A 70 16.16 8.65 4.90
N VAL A 71 17.05 8.00 5.66
CA VAL A 71 16.66 7.07 6.72
C VAL A 71 17.61 7.17 7.91
N LYS A 72 17.08 6.90 9.10
CA LYS A 72 17.87 6.64 10.30
C LYS A 72 18.01 5.13 10.46
N LYS A 73 19.25 4.61 10.41
CA LYS A 73 19.49 3.17 10.54
C LYS A 73 19.63 2.80 12.03
N CYS A 74 18.63 2.13 12.58
CA CYS A 74 18.66 1.68 13.96
C CYS A 74 19.83 0.71 14.20
N SER A 75 20.31 0.60 15.44
CA SER A 75 21.29 -0.41 15.87
C SER A 75 20.86 -1.86 15.59
N CYS A 76 19.56 -2.15 15.48
CA CYS A 76 19.05 -3.46 15.04
C CYS A 76 19.14 -3.69 13.52
N GLY A 77 19.68 -2.73 12.78
CA GLY A 77 19.83 -2.76 11.32
C GLY A 77 18.63 -2.24 10.52
N LYS A 78 17.47 -2.03 11.17
CA LYS A 78 16.26 -1.56 10.48
C LYS A 78 16.39 -0.09 10.04
N PRO A 79 16.15 0.23 8.75
CA PRO A 79 15.98 1.61 8.32
C PRO A 79 14.63 2.15 8.83
N CYS A 80 14.66 3.29 9.49
CA CYS A 80 13.50 4.01 9.99
C CYS A 80 13.42 5.38 9.32
N ALA A 81 12.22 5.94 9.22
CA ALA A 81 12.06 7.27 8.63
C ALA A 81 12.74 8.33 9.50
N VAL A 82 13.28 9.39 8.88
CA VAL A 82 14.08 10.41 9.58
C VAL A 82 13.34 11.12 10.71
N THR A 83 12.02 11.21 10.62
CA THR A 83 11.16 11.85 11.64
C THR A 83 10.82 10.93 12.80
N MET A 84 11.16 9.64 12.75
CA MET A 84 10.84 8.71 13.84
C MET A 84 11.76 8.93 15.03
N ALA A 85 11.17 9.09 16.22
CA ALA A 85 11.91 9.18 17.47
C ALA A 85 12.34 7.80 18.01
N LEU A 86 11.56 6.75 17.71
CA LEU A 86 11.81 5.38 18.17
C LEU A 86 11.75 4.40 16.98
N CYS A 87 12.57 3.35 17.02
CA CYS A 87 12.53 2.28 16.03
C CYS A 87 11.23 1.47 16.16
N ASN A 88 10.45 1.37 15.09
CA ASN A 88 9.23 0.55 15.04
C ASN A 88 9.50 -0.97 14.87
N ALA A 89 10.67 -1.46 15.26
CA ALA A 89 10.93 -2.88 15.39
C ALA A 89 11.40 -3.23 16.81
N CYS A 90 12.40 -2.52 17.34
CA CYS A 90 12.96 -2.82 18.67
C CYS A 90 12.67 -1.76 19.74
N GLY A 91 12.03 -0.63 19.38
CA GLY A 91 11.73 0.46 20.32
C GLY A 91 12.92 1.33 20.71
N ALA A 92 14.14 1.06 20.23
CA ALA A 92 15.31 1.87 20.54
C ALA A 92 15.18 3.33 20.05
N SER A 93 15.77 4.27 20.78
CA SER A 93 15.78 5.69 20.39
C SER A 93 16.54 5.91 19.09
N LEU A 94 16.02 6.81 18.26
CA LEU A 94 16.57 7.25 16.99
C LEU A 94 16.93 8.75 17.01
N GLN A 95 16.81 9.43 18.14
CA GLN A 95 17.05 10.87 18.22
C GLN A 95 18.47 11.23 17.79
N GLU A 96 19.46 10.52 18.32
CA GLU A 96 20.90 10.71 18.04
C GLU A 96 21.42 9.87 16.87
N VAL A 97 20.55 9.15 16.16
CA VAL A 97 20.97 8.35 15.00
C VAL A 97 21.12 9.26 13.79
N GLU A 98 22.33 9.30 13.21
CA GLU A 98 22.62 10.06 12.00
C GLU A 98 21.73 9.65 10.82
N VAL A 99 21.37 10.64 10.01
CA VAL A 99 20.66 10.39 8.75
C VAL A 99 21.62 9.75 7.76
N SER A 100 21.18 8.65 7.17
CA SER A 100 21.88 7.88 6.14
C SER A 100 21.00 7.75 4.90
N LYS A 101 21.55 7.21 3.81
CA LYS A 101 20.82 6.98 2.56
C LYS A 101 20.48 5.51 2.37
N SER A 102 19.33 5.24 1.76
CA SER A 102 18.97 3.91 1.26
C SER A 102 18.39 4.02 -0.16
N PRO A 103 18.59 3.03 -1.04
CA PRO A 103 18.06 3.09 -2.40
C PRO A 103 16.55 3.34 -2.44
N ASN A 104 16.11 4.28 -3.28
CA ASN A 104 14.72 4.48 -3.62
C ASN A 104 14.30 3.41 -4.64
N LEU A 105 13.62 2.38 -4.14
CA LEU A 105 13.27 1.20 -4.93
C LEU A 105 12.31 1.54 -6.07
N PHE A 106 11.42 2.52 -5.88
CA PHE A 106 10.46 2.89 -6.93
C PHE A 106 11.14 3.63 -8.08
N VAL A 107 12.15 4.44 -7.76
CA VAL A 107 13.05 4.99 -8.78
C VAL A 107 13.79 3.84 -9.48
N ALA A 108 14.36 2.89 -8.76
CA ALA A 108 15.00 1.72 -9.39
C ALA A 108 14.07 0.95 -10.36
N PHE A 109 12.78 0.80 -10.00
CA PHE A 109 11.76 0.19 -10.87
C PHE A 109 11.52 1.03 -12.13
N ILE A 110 11.36 2.35 -12.00
CA ILE A 110 11.08 3.27 -13.12
C ILE A 110 12.20 3.26 -14.17
N TYR A 111 13.47 3.08 -13.77
CA TYR A 111 14.60 3.02 -14.70
C TYR A 111 14.97 1.59 -15.12
N GLY A 112 14.33 0.57 -14.55
CA GLY A 112 14.56 -0.84 -14.88
C GLY A 112 15.96 -1.33 -14.49
N VAL A 113 16.39 -1.05 -13.26
CA VAL A 113 17.67 -1.51 -12.71
C VAL A 113 17.60 -3.01 -12.35
N ASP A 114 18.68 -3.76 -12.58
CA ASP A 114 18.72 -5.22 -12.38
C ASP A 114 18.82 -5.66 -10.91
N LYS A 115 19.64 -4.96 -10.10
CA LYS A 115 19.98 -5.37 -8.73
C LYS A 115 20.00 -4.21 -7.74
N ALA A 116 19.48 -4.47 -6.55
CA ALA A 116 19.61 -3.65 -5.35
C ALA A 116 19.61 -4.57 -4.11
N SER A 117 19.58 -4.00 -2.91
CA SER A 117 19.38 -4.75 -1.67
C SER A 117 18.00 -5.42 -1.56
N PHE A 118 17.07 -5.07 -2.44
CA PHE A 118 15.71 -5.62 -2.55
C PHE A 118 15.46 -6.16 -3.98
N PRO A 119 14.66 -7.22 -4.16
CA PRO A 119 14.30 -7.71 -5.49
C PRO A 119 13.65 -6.63 -6.36
N LEU A 120 14.18 -6.40 -7.57
CA LEU A 120 13.70 -5.35 -8.48
C LEU A 120 12.70 -5.85 -9.54
N ARG A 121 12.40 -7.14 -9.55
CA ARG A 121 11.28 -7.72 -10.30
C ARG A 121 10.01 -7.53 -9.48
N ILE A 122 8.98 -6.94 -10.09
CA ILE A 122 7.73 -6.55 -9.41
C ILE A 122 6.52 -7.30 -9.95
N SER A 123 5.50 -7.44 -9.12
CA SER A 123 4.24 -8.09 -9.48
C SER A 123 3.28 -7.10 -10.10
N MET A 124 3.58 -6.77 -11.36
CA MET A 124 2.82 -5.78 -12.12
C MET A 124 1.38 -6.25 -12.36
N ARG A 125 0.44 -5.31 -12.24
CA ARG A 125 -1.00 -5.50 -12.48
C ARG A 125 -1.51 -4.60 -13.60
N LEU A 126 -0.92 -3.42 -13.74
CA LEU A 126 -1.16 -2.48 -14.82
C LEU A 126 0.08 -1.61 -14.99
N GLU A 127 0.40 -1.26 -16.21
CA GLU A 127 1.43 -0.28 -16.51
C GLU A 127 1.12 0.50 -17.78
N THR A 128 1.44 1.78 -17.75
CA THR A 128 1.42 2.68 -18.90
C THR A 128 2.76 3.38 -18.95
N LYS A 129 2.99 4.27 -19.92
CA LYS A 129 4.19 5.12 -19.93
C LYS A 129 4.27 6.10 -18.75
N ASP A 130 3.24 6.27 -17.95
CA ASP A 130 3.19 7.28 -16.88
C ASP A 130 2.71 6.74 -15.53
N MET A 131 2.40 5.46 -15.44
CA MET A 131 1.92 4.82 -14.22
C MET A 131 2.40 3.37 -14.15
N MET A 132 2.73 2.93 -12.95
CA MET A 132 2.86 1.53 -12.57
C MET A 132 1.83 1.20 -11.50
N VAL A 133 1.22 0.04 -11.59
CA VAL A 133 0.39 -0.55 -10.54
C VAL A 133 0.88 -1.97 -10.29
N PHE A 134 1.33 -2.26 -9.09
CA PHE A 134 1.88 -3.56 -8.73
C PHE A 134 1.44 -3.95 -7.32
N ASP A 135 1.42 -5.26 -7.02
CA ASP A 135 1.12 -5.72 -5.66
C ASP A 135 2.16 -5.19 -4.67
N ASP A 136 1.72 -4.75 -3.49
CA ASP A 136 2.64 -4.29 -2.45
C ASP A 136 3.46 -5.48 -1.90
N PRO A 137 4.80 -5.43 -1.88
CA PRO A 137 5.62 -6.47 -1.25
C PRO A 137 5.37 -6.63 0.27
N LEU A 138 4.75 -5.64 0.90
CA LEU A 138 4.32 -5.62 2.30
C LEU A 138 2.79 -5.64 2.41
N ALA A 139 2.10 -6.25 1.43
CA ALA A 139 0.65 -6.34 1.35
C ALA A 139 -0.01 -6.74 2.68
N ILE A 140 -1.01 -5.96 3.13
CA ILE A 140 -1.72 -6.20 4.40
C ILE A 140 -3.15 -6.68 4.18
N THR A 141 -3.58 -6.77 2.92
CA THR A 141 -4.78 -7.45 2.43
C THR A 141 -4.37 -8.36 1.28
N ARG A 142 -5.27 -9.24 0.82
CA ARG A 142 -5.00 -10.09 -0.36
C ARG A 142 -5.00 -9.31 -1.68
N ALA A 143 -5.65 -8.16 -1.72
CA ALA A 143 -5.71 -7.23 -2.84
C ALA A 143 -5.19 -5.86 -2.38
N HIS A 144 -3.86 -5.75 -2.28
CA HIS A 144 -3.15 -4.52 -1.93
C HIS A 144 -2.19 -4.19 -3.07
N VAL A 145 -2.49 -3.13 -3.82
CA VAL A 145 -1.63 -2.62 -4.88
C VAL A 145 -1.13 -1.21 -4.53
N LEU A 146 0.03 -0.87 -5.10
CA LEU A 146 0.58 0.47 -5.12
C LEU A 146 0.45 1.05 -6.52
N ALA A 147 -0.17 2.22 -6.65
CA ALA A 147 -0.11 3.00 -7.88
C ALA A 147 0.99 4.07 -7.75
N VAL A 148 1.90 4.12 -8.71
CA VAL A 148 3.11 4.95 -8.70
C VAL A 148 3.25 5.66 -10.04
N PRO A 149 3.30 7.00 -10.08
CA PRO A 149 3.53 7.70 -11.32
C PRO A 149 4.99 7.56 -11.75
N THR A 150 5.24 7.47 -13.05
CA THR A 150 6.58 7.20 -13.60
C THR A 150 7.12 8.32 -14.48
N ASN A 151 6.36 9.42 -14.61
CA ASN A 151 6.70 10.58 -15.43
C ASN A 151 6.93 11.85 -14.60
N VAL A 152 6.82 11.78 -13.28
CA VAL A 152 6.99 12.91 -12.36
C VAL A 152 7.64 12.42 -11.08
N TYR A 153 8.63 13.15 -10.58
CA TYR A 153 9.19 12.94 -9.25
C TYR A 153 8.31 13.66 -8.23
N CYS A 154 7.80 12.90 -7.26
CA CYS A 154 6.99 13.43 -6.18
C CYS A 154 7.36 12.66 -4.92
N PRO A 155 8.29 13.14 -4.08
CA PRO A 155 8.79 12.37 -2.93
C PRO A 155 7.67 11.85 -2.01
N ASP A 156 6.69 12.70 -1.71
CA ASP A 156 5.54 12.41 -0.87
C ASP A 156 4.40 13.42 -1.06
N ILE A 157 3.34 13.28 -0.27
CA ILE A 157 2.14 14.11 -0.37
C ILE A 157 2.36 15.61 -0.20
N ARG A 158 3.44 16.04 0.48
CA ARG A 158 3.72 17.47 0.66
C ARG A 158 4.04 18.15 -0.67
N SER A 159 4.69 17.41 -1.58
CA SER A 159 5.04 17.92 -2.91
C SER A 159 3.82 18.18 -3.79
N LEU A 160 2.65 17.59 -3.47
CA LEU A 160 1.39 17.83 -4.16
C LEU A 160 0.87 19.27 -3.99
N PHE A 161 1.19 19.91 -2.86
CA PHE A 161 0.68 21.24 -2.53
C PHE A 161 1.42 22.37 -3.26
N VAL A 162 2.52 22.06 -3.95
CA VAL A 162 3.27 23.01 -4.78
C VAL A 162 2.50 23.35 -6.07
N ASP A 163 1.67 22.44 -6.57
CA ASP A 163 0.81 22.65 -7.73
C ASP A 163 -0.52 21.87 -7.55
N PRO A 164 -1.49 22.43 -6.79
CA PRO A 164 -2.68 21.68 -6.39
C PRO A 164 -3.55 21.22 -7.56
N ALA A 165 -3.69 22.02 -8.62
CA ALA A 165 -4.51 21.66 -9.77
C ALA A 165 -3.95 20.43 -10.50
N ARG A 166 -2.64 20.42 -10.78
CA ARG A 166 -1.99 19.25 -11.40
C ARG A 166 -1.92 18.06 -10.46
N ALA A 167 -1.76 18.30 -9.17
CA ALA A 167 -1.82 17.24 -8.17
C ALA A 167 -3.19 16.55 -8.13
N VAL A 168 -4.32 17.28 -8.18
CA VAL A 168 -5.66 16.69 -8.25
C VAL A 168 -5.81 15.79 -9.47
N ALA A 169 -5.36 16.23 -10.65
CA ALA A 169 -5.40 15.43 -11.87
C ALA A 169 -4.55 14.15 -11.74
N LEU A 170 -3.34 14.27 -11.17
CA LEU A 170 -2.45 13.14 -10.92
C LEU A 170 -3.10 12.12 -9.97
N LEU A 171 -3.65 12.57 -8.84
CA LEU A 171 -4.24 11.68 -7.83
C LEU A 171 -5.47 10.93 -8.37
N LYS A 172 -6.33 11.60 -9.15
CA LYS A 172 -7.47 10.95 -9.82
C LYS A 172 -7.01 9.88 -10.81
N LYS A 173 -5.92 10.14 -11.54
CA LYS A 173 -5.32 9.16 -12.46
C LYS A 173 -4.71 7.96 -11.72
N MET A 174 -4.01 8.21 -10.61
CA MET A 174 -3.43 7.14 -9.78
C MET A 174 -4.52 6.23 -9.21
N GLU A 175 -5.60 6.81 -8.70
CA GLU A 175 -6.74 6.08 -8.14
C GLU A 175 -7.44 5.24 -9.23
N ALA A 176 -7.71 5.82 -10.40
CA ALA A 176 -8.31 5.09 -11.52
C ALA A 176 -7.42 3.93 -12.02
N ALA A 177 -6.09 4.13 -12.08
CA ALA A 177 -5.15 3.09 -12.45
C ALA A 177 -5.12 1.96 -11.42
N ALA A 178 -5.08 2.28 -10.12
CA ALA A 178 -5.13 1.30 -9.04
C ALA A 178 -6.40 0.45 -9.09
N TRP A 179 -7.56 1.10 -9.27
CA TRP A 179 -8.84 0.41 -9.43
C TRP A 179 -8.83 -0.53 -10.63
N THR A 180 -8.35 -0.06 -11.78
CA THR A 180 -8.24 -0.86 -13.01
C THR A 180 -7.36 -2.10 -12.77
N GLY A 181 -6.23 -1.95 -12.08
CA GLY A 181 -5.35 -3.06 -11.73
C GLY A 181 -6.02 -4.12 -10.84
N LEU A 182 -6.83 -3.70 -9.86
CA LEU A 182 -7.61 -4.65 -9.06
C LEU A 182 -8.74 -5.30 -9.87
N GLN A 183 -9.48 -4.50 -10.65
CA GLN A 183 -10.62 -4.94 -11.46
C GLN A 183 -10.23 -5.98 -12.51
N GLN A 184 -9.13 -5.76 -13.22
CA GLN A 184 -8.63 -6.67 -14.27
C GLN A 184 -7.81 -7.82 -13.69
N GLY A 185 -7.26 -7.68 -12.47
CA GLY A 185 -6.48 -8.70 -11.78
C GLY A 185 -7.35 -9.56 -10.83
N PRO A 186 -7.13 -9.46 -9.50
CA PRO A 186 -7.77 -10.34 -8.53
C PRO A 186 -9.31 -10.32 -8.60
N LEU A 187 -9.92 -9.16 -8.86
CA LEU A 187 -11.38 -9.06 -8.92
C LEU A 187 -11.98 -9.65 -10.19
N ALA A 188 -11.21 -9.90 -11.24
CA ALA A 188 -11.73 -10.62 -12.42
C ALA A 188 -11.86 -12.14 -12.17
N SER A 189 -11.11 -12.68 -11.19
CA SER A 189 -11.11 -14.11 -10.88
C SER A 189 -12.22 -14.48 -9.89
N GLU A 190 -13.26 -15.15 -10.38
CA GLU A 190 -14.37 -15.61 -9.52
C GLU A 190 -13.89 -16.57 -8.42
N VAL A 191 -12.96 -17.47 -8.75
CA VAL A 191 -12.38 -18.43 -7.79
C VAL A 191 -11.63 -17.68 -6.69
N TRP A 192 -10.88 -16.64 -7.05
CA TRP A 192 -10.23 -15.77 -6.07
C TRP A 192 -11.24 -15.05 -5.19
N ARG A 193 -12.25 -14.39 -5.79
CA ARG A 193 -13.25 -13.61 -5.02
C ARG A 193 -14.03 -14.47 -4.03
N ARG A 194 -14.50 -15.65 -4.44
CA ARG A 194 -15.20 -16.59 -3.56
C ARG A 194 -14.39 -16.98 -2.32
N LYS A 195 -13.06 -17.00 -2.46
CA LYS A 195 -12.16 -17.31 -1.34
C LYS A 195 -11.74 -16.08 -0.55
N ALA A 196 -11.48 -14.96 -1.22
CA ALA A 196 -10.95 -13.76 -0.58
C ALA A 196 -12.03 -12.94 0.13
N LEU A 197 -13.26 -12.98 -0.37
CA LEU A 197 -14.38 -12.18 0.10
C LEU A 197 -15.45 -13.06 0.75
N SER A 198 -16.19 -12.48 1.69
CA SER A 198 -17.37 -13.12 2.28
C SER A 198 -18.41 -13.46 1.20
N PRO A 199 -19.37 -14.37 1.47
CA PRO A 199 -20.46 -14.63 0.51
C PRO A 199 -21.21 -13.36 0.09
N GLU A 200 -21.42 -12.42 1.01
CA GLU A 200 -22.05 -11.13 0.73
C GLU A 200 -21.15 -10.25 -0.14
N GLY A 201 -19.87 -10.09 0.21
CA GLY A 201 -18.91 -9.31 -0.56
C GLY A 201 -18.69 -9.88 -1.97
N ASN A 202 -18.62 -11.20 -2.13
CA ASN A 202 -18.50 -11.85 -3.43
C ASN A 202 -19.76 -11.70 -4.31
N ALA A 203 -20.93 -11.50 -3.70
CA ALA A 203 -22.18 -11.25 -4.43
C ALA A 203 -22.35 -9.79 -4.86
N MET A 204 -21.53 -8.87 -4.34
CA MET A 204 -21.57 -7.47 -4.74
C MET A 204 -21.11 -7.30 -6.20
N HIS A 205 -21.68 -6.30 -6.87
CA HIS A 205 -21.14 -5.84 -8.15
C HIS A 205 -19.69 -5.35 -7.94
N ILE A 206 -18.78 -5.65 -8.88
CA ILE A 206 -17.36 -5.31 -8.75
C ILE A 206 -17.18 -3.81 -8.48
N ASP A 207 -17.89 -2.94 -9.20
CA ASP A 207 -17.78 -1.49 -8.99
C ASP A 207 -18.22 -1.05 -7.59
N ALA A 208 -19.14 -1.76 -6.94
CA ALA A 208 -19.57 -1.45 -5.58
C ALA A 208 -18.49 -1.84 -4.53
N LEU A 209 -17.55 -2.74 -4.87
CA LEU A 209 -16.42 -3.05 -3.99
C LEU A 209 -15.46 -1.87 -3.84
N ARG A 210 -15.47 -0.92 -4.78
CA ARG A 210 -14.62 0.28 -4.74
C ARG A 210 -14.88 1.13 -3.51
N ASP A 211 -16.13 1.19 -3.04
CA ASP A 211 -16.52 1.94 -1.83
C ASP A 211 -15.91 1.38 -0.54
N HIS A 212 -15.39 0.15 -0.59
CA HIS A 212 -14.76 -0.54 0.53
C HIS A 212 -13.24 -0.42 0.56
N VAL A 213 -12.64 0.19 -0.46
CA VAL A 213 -11.19 0.33 -0.56
C VAL A 213 -10.69 1.36 0.45
N VAL A 214 -9.58 1.02 1.12
CA VAL A 214 -8.76 1.97 1.85
C VAL A 214 -7.73 2.56 0.89
N MET A 215 -7.77 3.87 0.74
CA MET A 215 -6.94 4.63 -0.18
C MET A 215 -6.18 5.68 0.60
N ALA A 216 -4.85 5.57 0.68
CA ALA A 216 -4.08 6.47 1.53
C ALA A 216 -2.61 6.59 1.15
N PHE A 217 -1.98 7.59 1.75
CA PHE A 217 -0.55 7.82 1.69
C PHE A 217 0.06 7.72 3.09
N ASN A 218 1.34 7.35 3.15
CA ASN A 218 2.13 7.47 4.37
C ASN A 218 2.92 8.79 4.35
N LEU A 219 2.97 9.49 5.48
CA LEU A 219 3.88 10.61 5.71
C LEU A 219 4.65 10.41 7.04
N PRO A 220 5.99 10.31 7.03
CA PRO A 220 6.84 10.18 5.86
C PRO A 220 6.57 8.89 5.07
N PRO A 221 6.85 8.87 3.76
CA PRO A 221 6.75 7.66 2.96
C PRO A 221 7.89 6.69 3.27
N SER A 222 7.75 5.42 2.89
CA SER A 222 8.85 4.44 2.94
C SER A 222 9.80 4.53 1.75
N GLN A 223 9.34 5.12 0.64
CA GLN A 223 10.08 5.36 -0.60
C GLN A 223 9.78 6.78 -1.06
N TYR A 224 10.80 7.56 -1.45
CA TYR A 224 10.68 8.94 -1.92
C TYR A 224 10.19 8.99 -3.37
N GLN A 225 9.03 8.36 -3.60
CA GLN A 225 8.26 8.47 -4.83
C GLN A 225 6.82 8.17 -4.45
N LEU A 226 5.92 9.07 -4.82
CA LEU A 226 4.53 9.05 -4.43
C LEU A 226 3.91 7.72 -4.82
N HIS A 227 3.26 7.08 -3.86
CA HIS A 227 2.60 5.80 -4.07
C HIS A 227 1.29 5.81 -3.31
N LEU A 228 0.19 5.61 -4.04
CA LEU A 228 -1.11 5.42 -3.43
C LEU A 228 -1.21 3.97 -2.96
N GLN A 229 -1.33 3.76 -1.65
CA GLN A 229 -1.72 2.46 -1.12
C GLN A 229 -3.20 2.25 -1.38
N TYR A 230 -3.53 1.20 -2.13
CA TYR A 230 -4.87 0.88 -2.56
C TYR A 230 -5.22 -0.54 -2.11
N MET A 231 -5.96 -0.63 -1.01
CA MET A 231 -6.17 -1.86 -0.27
C MET A 231 -7.65 -2.21 -0.23
N LEU A 232 -8.05 -3.31 -0.85
CA LEU A 232 -9.37 -3.88 -0.64
C LEU A 232 -9.33 -4.85 0.57
N PRO A 233 -10.11 -4.63 1.64
CA PRO A 233 -10.25 -5.58 2.74
C PRO A 233 -10.81 -6.94 2.29
N PRO A 234 -10.71 -7.99 3.12
CA PRO A 234 -10.26 -7.97 4.50
C PRO A 234 -8.74 -7.81 4.67
N LEU A 235 -8.33 -7.31 5.85
CA LEU A 235 -6.94 -7.39 6.30
C LEU A 235 -6.52 -8.87 6.42
N LEU A 236 -5.23 -9.17 6.29
CA LEU A 236 -4.73 -10.50 6.65
C LEU A 236 -4.93 -10.72 8.16
N PRO A 237 -5.15 -11.96 8.66
CA PRO A 237 -5.45 -12.19 10.07
C PRO A 237 -4.45 -11.54 11.06
N SER A 238 -3.15 -11.68 10.81
CA SER A 238 -2.10 -11.04 11.62
C SER A 238 -2.21 -9.51 11.60
N HIS A 239 -2.48 -8.94 10.42
CA HIS A 239 -2.65 -7.50 10.21
C HIS A 239 -3.95 -6.95 10.83
N LEU A 240 -5.02 -7.74 10.88
CA LEU A 240 -6.23 -7.38 11.63
C LEU A 240 -5.92 -7.25 13.13
N GLY A 241 -5.08 -8.14 13.66
CA GLY A 241 -4.59 -8.05 15.04
C GLY A 241 -3.83 -6.76 15.31
N VAL A 242 -2.91 -6.38 14.41
CA VAL A 242 -2.14 -5.14 14.51
C VAL A 242 -3.05 -3.91 14.41
N PHE A 243 -4.05 -3.94 13.53
CA PHE A 243 -5.06 -2.88 13.40
C PHE A 243 -5.87 -2.69 14.68
N ARG A 244 -6.38 -3.78 15.27
CA ARG A 244 -7.13 -3.74 16.54
C ARG A 244 -6.32 -3.21 17.72
N LYS A 245 -4.99 -3.30 17.66
CA LYS A 245 -4.07 -2.71 18.65
C LYS A 245 -3.76 -1.23 18.38
N GLY A 246 -4.31 -0.63 17.32
CA GLY A 246 -4.03 0.76 16.93
C GLY A 246 -2.66 0.98 16.30
N ALA A 247 -1.97 -0.10 15.89
CA ALA A 247 -0.60 -0.02 15.35
C ALA A 247 -0.55 0.06 13.81
N HIS A 248 -1.67 -0.16 13.13
CA HIS A 248 -1.84 0.22 11.72
C HIS A 248 -2.50 1.59 11.60
N PHE A 249 -2.23 2.26 10.48
CA PHE A 249 -2.88 3.52 10.09
C PHE A 249 -2.82 4.63 11.16
N MET A 250 -1.68 4.76 11.85
CA MET A 250 -1.52 5.73 12.94
C MET A 250 -1.81 7.18 12.48
N LYS A 251 -2.44 7.98 13.34
CA LYS A 251 -2.63 9.42 13.13
C LYS A 251 -1.29 10.10 12.85
N MET A 252 -1.33 11.14 12.02
CA MET A 252 -0.17 11.88 11.52
C MET A 252 0.81 11.08 10.66
N ARG A 253 0.50 9.80 10.39
CA ARG A 253 1.23 8.97 9.42
C ARG A 253 0.34 8.52 8.27
N HIS A 254 -0.91 8.16 8.56
CA HIS A 254 -1.91 7.78 7.57
C HIS A 254 -2.68 9.00 7.07
N PHE A 255 -2.57 9.30 5.78
CA PHE A 255 -3.29 10.41 5.13
C PHE A 255 -4.28 9.84 4.11
N PRO A 256 -5.58 9.77 4.43
CA PRO A 256 -6.59 9.29 3.50
C PRO A 256 -6.60 10.10 2.20
N LEU A 257 -6.73 9.43 1.06
CA LEU A 257 -6.78 10.08 -0.26
C LEU A 257 -7.87 11.15 -0.32
N ALA A 258 -9.05 10.88 0.26
CA ALA A 258 -10.15 11.83 0.29
C ALA A 258 -9.84 13.13 1.05
N TYR A 259 -9.04 13.06 2.12
CA TYR A 259 -8.58 14.25 2.85
C TYR A 259 -7.61 15.08 1.99
N VAL A 260 -6.62 14.41 1.38
CA VAL A 260 -5.62 15.07 0.53
C VAL A 260 -6.28 15.72 -0.70
N LEU A 261 -7.20 15.02 -1.36
CA LEU A 261 -7.96 15.56 -2.49
C LEU A 261 -8.79 16.78 -2.09
N GLN A 262 -9.54 16.73 -1.00
CA GLN A 262 -10.33 17.87 -0.53
C GLN A 262 -9.46 19.13 -0.32
N ALA A 263 -8.27 18.97 0.27
CA ALA A 263 -7.35 20.09 0.49
C ALA A 263 -6.79 20.65 -0.82
N LEU A 264 -6.34 19.78 -1.72
CA LEU A 264 -5.79 20.21 -3.01
C LEU A 264 -6.86 20.84 -3.91
N GLU A 265 -8.07 20.28 -3.96
CA GLU A 265 -9.19 20.84 -4.71
C GLU A 265 -9.58 22.21 -4.16
N LYS A 266 -9.59 22.39 -2.82
CA LYS A 266 -9.85 23.69 -2.20
C LYS A 266 -8.79 24.73 -2.56
N LEU A 267 -7.50 24.37 -2.54
CA LEU A 267 -6.42 25.27 -2.94
C LEU A 267 -6.46 25.60 -4.43
N ALA A 268 -6.73 24.61 -5.28
CA ALA A 268 -6.88 24.81 -6.72
C ALA A 268 -8.02 25.80 -7.03
N LEU A 269 -9.15 25.70 -6.33
CA LEU A 269 -10.27 26.65 -6.44
C LEU A 269 -9.90 28.06 -5.98
N LEU A 270 -9.03 28.19 -4.97
CA LEU A 270 -8.52 29.48 -4.49
C LEU A 270 -7.39 30.05 -5.36
N GLY A 271 -6.84 29.26 -6.29
CA GLY A 271 -5.64 29.63 -7.05
C GLY A 271 -4.38 29.69 -6.19
N GLU A 272 -4.36 29.00 -5.05
CA GLU A 272 -3.24 29.00 -4.11
C GLU A 272 -2.29 27.82 -4.36
N SER A 273 -1.01 28.03 -4.04
CA SER A 273 0.03 26.99 -4.01
C SER A 273 0.93 27.22 -2.80
N TRP A 274 1.53 26.15 -2.28
CA TRP A 274 2.43 26.19 -1.12
C TRP A 274 3.81 25.66 -1.50
N PRO A 275 4.70 26.49 -2.06
CA PRO A 275 6.06 26.09 -2.45
C PRO A 275 6.92 25.56 -1.29
N ASP A 276 6.61 25.98 -0.07
CA ASP A 276 7.26 25.56 1.18
C ASP A 276 6.74 24.21 1.71
N ALA A 277 5.64 23.67 1.18
CA ALA A 277 5.01 22.45 1.67
C ALA A 277 5.97 21.25 1.82
N PRO A 278 6.91 20.97 0.89
CA PRO A 278 7.86 19.86 1.04
C PRO A 278 8.69 19.88 2.34
N GLN A 279 8.83 21.04 2.99
CA GLN A 279 9.60 21.18 4.24
C GLN A 279 8.75 21.03 5.50
N LEU A 280 7.42 21.02 5.37
CA LEU A 280 6.51 20.92 6.51
C LEU A 280 6.60 19.54 7.15
N THR A 281 6.51 19.49 8.47
CA THR A 281 6.15 18.28 9.21
C THR A 281 4.71 17.88 8.90
N ALA A 282 4.32 16.65 9.29
CA ALA A 282 2.94 16.22 9.16
C ALA A 282 1.97 17.14 9.93
N GLN A 283 2.37 17.62 11.12
CA GLN A 283 1.56 18.52 11.94
C GLN A 283 1.41 19.89 11.30
N GLU A 284 2.50 20.52 10.85
CA GLU A 284 2.44 21.81 10.18
C GLU A 284 1.61 21.76 8.89
N LEU A 285 1.66 20.65 8.14
CA LEU A 285 0.78 20.46 6.98
C LEU A 285 -0.70 20.44 7.39
N VAL A 286 -1.06 19.67 8.42
CA VAL A 286 -2.44 19.61 8.94
C VAL A 286 -2.88 20.97 9.47
N ASP A 287 -2.03 21.68 10.21
CA ASP A 287 -2.30 23.01 10.75
C ASP A 287 -2.53 24.03 9.62
N LYS A 288 -1.79 23.91 8.50
CA LYS A 288 -1.95 24.78 7.32
C LYS A 288 -3.25 24.47 6.55
N ILE A 289 -3.70 23.21 6.54
CA ILE A 289 -4.96 22.77 5.90
C ILE A 289 -6.19 23.15 6.75
N THR A 290 -6.07 23.13 8.07
CA THR A 290 -7.21 23.34 8.99
C THR A 290 -7.99 24.64 8.74
N PRO A 291 -7.36 25.82 8.51
CA PRO A 291 -8.06 27.06 8.15
C PRO A 291 -8.92 26.98 6.87
N LEU A 292 -8.70 25.98 6.01
CA LEU A 292 -9.53 25.73 4.82
C LEU A 292 -10.88 25.06 5.17
N GLY A 293 -11.12 24.75 6.45
CA GLY A 293 -12.32 24.07 6.94
C GLY A 293 -12.26 22.54 6.82
N ILE A 294 -11.06 21.97 6.69
CA ILE A 294 -10.85 20.54 6.45
C ILE A 294 -10.20 19.92 7.69
N ASP A 295 -10.95 19.08 8.38
CA ASP A 295 -10.53 18.45 9.64
C ASP A 295 -9.86 17.10 9.39
N TYR A 296 -8.55 17.02 9.67
CA TYR A 296 -7.77 15.79 9.55
C TYR A 296 -8.22 14.71 10.54
N GLY A 297 -8.49 15.08 11.79
CA GLY A 297 -8.87 14.14 12.84
C GLY A 297 -10.18 13.44 12.48
N LYS A 298 -11.17 14.21 12.04
CA LYS A 298 -12.44 13.67 11.53
C LYS A 298 -12.23 12.79 10.30
N ALA A 299 -11.45 13.23 9.31
CA ALA A 299 -11.23 12.45 8.10
C ALA A 299 -10.54 11.11 8.37
N HIS A 300 -9.58 11.10 9.31
CA HIS A 300 -8.92 9.88 9.78
C HIS A 300 -9.89 8.94 10.50
N ASP A 301 -10.65 9.46 11.47
CA ASP A 301 -11.61 8.66 12.23
C ASP A 301 -12.70 8.06 11.32
N ASP A 302 -13.21 8.82 10.36
CA ASP A 302 -14.16 8.35 9.34
C ASP A 302 -13.57 7.23 8.47
N ASP A 303 -12.30 7.35 8.06
CA ASP A 303 -11.60 6.34 7.28
C ASP A 303 -11.41 5.03 8.07
N MET A 304 -11.06 5.13 9.35
CA MET A 304 -10.91 3.97 10.24
C MET A 304 -12.24 3.26 10.51
N MET A 305 -13.32 4.03 10.71
CA MET A 305 -14.68 3.47 10.83
C MET A 305 -15.09 2.76 9.53
N ARG A 306 -14.83 3.37 8.37
CA ARG A 306 -15.12 2.76 7.06
C ARG A 306 -14.32 1.47 6.86
N LEU A 307 -13.05 1.47 7.22
CA LEU A 307 -12.19 0.27 7.16
C LEU A 307 -12.73 -0.84 8.05
N GLN A 308 -13.07 -0.56 9.32
CA GLN A 308 -13.61 -1.57 10.24
C GLN A 308 -14.90 -2.18 9.68
N LYS A 309 -15.85 -1.35 9.24
CA LYS A 309 -17.11 -1.80 8.64
C LYS A 309 -16.87 -2.65 7.38
N SER A 310 -15.98 -2.20 6.50
CA SER A 310 -15.66 -2.89 5.25
C SER A 310 -14.95 -4.21 5.50
N ASN A 311 -14.04 -4.25 6.47
CA ASN A 311 -13.37 -5.47 6.88
C ASN A 311 -14.37 -6.49 7.44
N ASP A 312 -15.29 -6.07 8.31
CA ASP A 312 -16.31 -6.97 8.88
C ASP A 312 -17.26 -7.52 7.81
N LEU A 313 -17.64 -6.67 6.84
CA LEU A 313 -18.49 -7.08 5.72
C LEU A 313 -17.77 -8.07 4.78
N LEU A 314 -16.54 -7.76 4.39
CA LEU A 314 -15.83 -8.49 3.33
C LEU A 314 -15.04 -9.69 3.85
N ALA A 315 -14.85 -9.83 5.16
CA ALA A 315 -14.07 -10.90 5.77
C ALA A 315 -14.58 -12.31 5.45
N ASN A 316 -13.71 -13.15 4.88
CA ASN A 316 -13.91 -14.58 4.74
C ASN A 316 -12.77 -15.34 5.44
N TYR A 317 -12.95 -15.57 6.73
CA TYR A 317 -11.99 -16.25 7.59
C TYR A 317 -12.52 -17.62 7.99
N ASP A 318 -12.70 -18.53 7.02
CA ASP A 318 -13.13 -19.89 7.30
C ASP A 318 -12.07 -20.59 8.17
N PRO A 319 -12.41 -21.02 9.40
CA PRO A 319 -11.47 -21.74 10.24
C PRO A 319 -10.91 -23.00 9.58
N ALA A 320 -11.58 -23.64 8.62
CA ALA A 320 -11.04 -24.82 7.94
C ALA A 320 -9.78 -24.52 7.10
N ASP A 321 -9.51 -23.25 6.80
CA ASP A 321 -8.37 -22.83 5.98
C ASP A 321 -7.07 -22.61 6.76
N PHE A 322 -7.14 -22.74 8.08
CA PHE A 322 -6.05 -22.37 8.99
C PHE A 322 -5.83 -23.46 10.01
N THR A 323 -4.57 -23.85 10.18
CA THR A 323 -4.16 -24.93 11.09
C THR A 323 -3.96 -24.45 12.53
N HIS A 324 -3.71 -23.15 12.73
CA HIS A 324 -3.35 -22.59 14.03
C HIS A 324 -4.23 -21.39 14.41
N ALA A 325 -4.22 -21.07 15.70
CA ALA A 325 -4.72 -19.82 16.26
C ALA A 325 -3.63 -19.15 17.11
N VAL A 326 -3.57 -17.82 17.11
CA VAL A 326 -2.56 -17.01 17.78
C VAL A 326 -3.22 -16.06 18.78
N LYS A 327 -2.90 -16.17 20.07
CA LYS A 327 -3.40 -15.28 21.12
C LYS A 327 -2.22 -14.66 21.88
N GLY A 328 -1.99 -13.37 21.67
CA GLY A 328 -0.74 -12.75 22.13
C GLY A 328 0.45 -13.37 21.38
N ASP A 329 1.38 -13.96 22.12
CA ASP A 329 2.53 -14.70 21.56
C ASP A 329 2.31 -16.23 21.58
N GLU A 330 1.18 -16.71 22.11
CA GLU A 330 0.87 -18.13 22.16
C GLU A 330 0.30 -18.62 20.82
N VAL A 331 0.87 -19.71 20.32
CA VAL A 331 0.41 -20.43 19.13
C VAL A 331 -0.23 -21.74 19.56
N THR A 332 -1.46 -21.99 19.11
CA THR A 332 -2.23 -23.20 19.44
C THR A 332 -2.67 -23.90 18.16
N ASP A 333 -2.46 -25.22 18.11
CA ASP A 333 -3.00 -26.06 17.05
C ASP A 333 -4.52 -26.17 17.21
N LYS A 334 -5.27 -25.91 16.14
CA LYS A 334 -6.73 -25.85 16.22
C LYS A 334 -7.41 -27.21 16.28
N HIS A 335 -6.74 -28.27 15.84
CA HIS A 335 -7.27 -29.64 15.86
C HIS A 335 -7.05 -30.29 17.22
N THR A 336 -5.83 -30.21 17.76
CA THR A 336 -5.49 -30.81 19.06
C THR A 336 -5.84 -29.89 20.23
N ARG A 337 -6.00 -28.58 19.98
CA ARG A 337 -6.16 -27.52 20.99
C ARG A 337 -4.99 -27.45 21.97
N THR A 338 -3.80 -27.83 21.53
CA THR A 338 -2.57 -27.77 22.34
C THR A 338 -1.67 -26.64 21.88
N LYS A 339 -0.97 -26.02 22.82
CA LYS A 339 0.11 -25.07 22.53
C LYS A 339 1.18 -25.76 21.66
N VAL A 340 1.65 -25.06 20.63
CA VAL A 340 2.72 -25.51 19.74
C VAL A 340 4.03 -24.94 20.23
N GLU A 341 4.91 -25.80 20.73
CA GLU A 341 6.24 -25.39 21.20
C GLU A 341 7.19 -25.11 20.02
N GLY A 342 8.01 -24.07 20.14
CA GLY A 342 9.03 -23.72 19.15
C GLY A 342 8.55 -23.01 17.88
N VAL A 343 7.24 -22.72 17.76
CA VAL A 343 6.67 -21.94 16.64
C VAL A 343 6.17 -20.60 17.18
N THR A 344 6.62 -19.49 16.60
CA THR A 344 6.17 -18.15 17.00
C THR A 344 5.08 -17.61 16.07
N ALA A 345 4.32 -16.63 16.56
CA ALA A 345 3.36 -15.88 15.73
C ALA A 345 4.01 -15.24 14.50
N LYS A 346 5.28 -14.81 14.62
CA LYS A 346 6.05 -14.21 13.52
C LYS A 346 6.42 -15.24 12.44
N ASP A 347 6.73 -16.48 12.84
CA ASP A 347 7.03 -17.55 11.88
C ASP A 347 5.80 -17.89 11.04
N LEU A 348 4.62 -17.93 11.69
CA LEU A 348 3.35 -18.14 10.99
C LEU A 348 2.98 -16.94 10.10
N ASP A 349 3.15 -15.70 10.56
CA ASP A 349 2.92 -14.50 9.73
C ASP A 349 3.76 -14.53 8.45
N GLY A 350 5.03 -14.91 8.54
CA GLY A 350 5.91 -15.05 7.36
C GLY A 350 5.42 -16.11 6.36
N LYS A 351 4.96 -17.27 6.84
CA LYS A 351 4.41 -18.35 6.00
C LYS A 351 3.07 -17.95 5.39
N ASP A 352 2.18 -17.39 6.19
CA ASP A 352 0.86 -16.96 5.77
C ASP A 352 0.95 -15.85 4.71
N LYS A 353 1.93 -14.95 4.81
CA LYS A 353 2.19 -13.94 3.77
C LYS A 353 2.48 -14.55 2.41
N LEU A 354 3.34 -15.58 2.36
CA LEU A 354 3.64 -16.28 1.11
C LEU A 354 2.39 -16.93 0.51
N VAL A 355 1.47 -17.42 1.35
CA VAL A 355 0.22 -18.06 0.89
C VAL A 355 -0.84 -17.03 0.47
N LEU A 356 -1.03 -15.98 1.27
CA LEU A 356 -2.19 -15.11 1.17
C LEU A 356 -1.97 -13.90 0.24
N GLN A 357 -0.74 -13.39 0.14
CA GLN A 357 -0.44 -12.20 -0.66
C GLN A 357 -0.34 -12.51 -2.16
N GLY A 358 -0.71 -11.54 -2.99
CA GLY A 358 -0.54 -11.61 -4.45
C GLY A 358 0.90 -11.39 -4.93
N TYR A 359 1.73 -10.73 -4.10
CA TYR A 359 3.08 -10.37 -4.49
C TYR A 359 3.96 -11.59 -4.77
N GLY A 360 4.68 -11.49 -5.88
CA GLY A 360 5.61 -12.44 -6.44
C GLY A 360 5.00 -13.46 -7.40
N ARG A 361 3.69 -13.50 -7.61
CA ARG A 361 3.02 -14.60 -8.34
C ARG A 361 3.14 -14.45 -9.87
N PRO A 362 3.46 -15.52 -10.64
CA PRO A 362 3.75 -16.87 -10.19
C PRO A 362 5.14 -16.99 -9.56
N TYR A 363 5.29 -17.89 -8.58
CA TYR A 363 6.58 -18.12 -7.94
C TYR A 363 7.52 -18.92 -8.85
N GLU A 364 8.78 -18.50 -8.90
CA GLU A 364 9.83 -19.17 -9.64
C GLU A 364 10.76 -19.89 -8.66
N GLY A 365 10.74 -21.22 -8.64
CA GLY A 365 11.54 -22.02 -7.70
C GLY A 365 11.21 -21.76 -6.23
N GLY A 366 9.92 -21.50 -5.92
CA GLY A 366 9.45 -21.23 -4.56
C GLY A 366 9.77 -19.82 -4.04
N LYS A 367 10.27 -18.92 -4.90
CA LYS A 367 10.54 -17.52 -4.58
C LYS A 367 9.59 -16.60 -5.34
N PRO A 368 9.33 -15.38 -4.83
CA PRO A 368 8.67 -14.34 -5.59
C PRO A 368 9.31 -14.18 -6.98
N GLY A 369 8.52 -14.39 -8.03
CA GLY A 369 8.85 -14.01 -9.39
C GLY A 369 8.60 -12.52 -9.61
N GLY A 370 8.35 -12.14 -10.86
CA GLY A 370 8.02 -10.76 -11.22
C GLY A 370 8.54 -10.37 -12.60
N VAL A 371 8.32 -9.13 -12.96
CA VAL A 371 8.75 -8.55 -14.23
C VAL A 371 9.39 -7.19 -13.99
N TYR A 372 10.17 -6.69 -14.95
CA TYR A 372 10.62 -5.30 -14.95
C TYR A 372 9.54 -4.42 -15.57
N TYR A 373 9.54 -3.12 -15.26
CA TYR A 373 8.63 -2.17 -15.90
C TYR A 373 8.87 -2.13 -17.42
N MET A 374 7.80 -2.16 -18.23
CA MET A 374 7.89 -2.20 -19.69
C MET A 374 8.33 -0.87 -20.31
N TYR A 375 8.16 0.24 -19.61
CA TYR A 375 8.45 1.59 -20.11
C TYR A 375 9.60 2.28 -19.35
N PRO A 376 10.77 1.64 -19.18
CA PRO A 376 11.84 2.17 -18.36
C PRO A 376 12.41 3.46 -18.93
N ARG A 377 12.61 4.46 -18.06
CA ARG A 377 13.10 5.79 -18.43
C ARG A 377 14.57 5.80 -18.83
N ASP A 378 14.95 6.77 -19.65
CA ASP A 378 16.37 7.13 -19.84
C ASP A 378 16.88 7.79 -18.55
N PRO A 379 18.16 7.66 -18.19
CA PRO A 379 18.70 8.02 -16.87
C PRO A 379 18.82 9.55 -16.70
N GLU A 380 17.68 10.22 -16.75
CA GLU A 380 17.50 11.65 -16.54
C GLU A 380 16.51 11.86 -15.39
N PRO A 381 16.75 12.85 -14.50
CA PRO A 381 15.84 13.12 -13.38
C PRO A 381 14.42 13.34 -13.87
N LEU A 382 13.44 12.70 -13.21
CA LEU A 382 12.04 12.96 -13.53
C LEU A 382 11.72 14.42 -13.20
N PRO A 383 10.88 15.09 -14.01
CA PRO A 383 10.45 16.45 -13.71
C PRO A 383 9.66 16.46 -12.39
N THR A 384 9.73 17.56 -11.65
CA THR A 384 8.89 17.78 -10.47
C THR A 384 7.54 18.35 -10.89
N LEU A 385 6.57 18.35 -9.97
CA LEU A 385 5.30 19.04 -10.21
C LEU A 385 5.50 20.52 -10.53
N SER A 386 6.44 21.23 -9.90
CA SER A 386 6.70 22.66 -10.19
C SER A 386 7.36 22.95 -11.55
N THR A 387 8.09 22.01 -12.13
CA THR A 387 8.92 22.24 -13.34
C THR A 387 8.30 21.70 -14.61
N SER A 388 7.29 20.83 -14.51
CA SER A 388 6.63 20.28 -15.67
C SER A 388 5.70 21.32 -16.30
N SER A 389 6.25 22.14 -17.20
CA SER A 389 5.54 23.12 -18.05
C SER A 389 4.59 22.49 -19.07
N ALA A 390 4.26 21.20 -18.93
CA ALA A 390 3.43 20.45 -19.85
C ALA A 390 1.96 20.88 -19.72
N CYS A 391 1.58 21.81 -20.60
CA CYS A 391 0.25 22.03 -21.16
C CYS A 391 -0.82 22.57 -20.21
N CYS A 392 -0.78 23.87 -19.96
CA CYS A 392 -2.01 24.67 -19.74
C CYS A 392 -2.78 24.94 -21.05
N ASP A 393 -2.48 24.26 -22.16
CA ASP A 393 -2.92 24.66 -23.50
C ASP A 393 -4.23 24.03 -24.01
N ALA A 394 -5.08 23.37 -23.21
CA ALA A 394 -6.24 22.68 -23.83
C ALA A 394 -7.59 22.61 -23.11
N ILE A 395 -7.75 22.96 -21.83
CA ILE A 395 -9.05 22.71 -21.17
C ILE A 395 -9.38 23.84 -20.21
N PHE A 396 -9.89 24.97 -20.71
CA PHE A 396 -10.88 25.85 -20.04
C PHE A 396 -11.19 27.11 -20.90
N CYS A 397 -11.37 26.95 -22.21
CA CYS A 397 -12.02 27.97 -23.04
C CYS A 397 -12.96 27.25 -24.02
N GLY A 398 -14.15 26.91 -23.54
CA GLY A 398 -15.10 26.13 -24.33
C GLY A 398 -16.48 26.02 -23.70
N ALA A 399 -17.07 27.15 -23.32
CA ALA A 399 -18.51 27.42 -23.46
C ALA A 399 -18.80 28.85 -22.96
N ALA A 400 -18.79 29.80 -23.90
CA ALA A 400 -19.54 31.04 -23.80
C ALA A 400 -20.78 30.91 -24.70
N ALA A 401 -21.93 31.37 -24.21
CA ALA A 401 -23.06 32.01 -24.92
C ALA A 401 -24.34 31.85 -24.11
#